data_AF-A0A8T4KUJ4-F1
#
_entry.id   AF-A0A8T4KUJ4-F1
#
_cell.length_a   1.000
_cell.length_b   1.000
_cell.length_c   1.000
_cell.angle_alpha   90.00
_cell.angle_beta   90.00
_cell.angle_gamma   90.00
#
_symmetry.space_group_name_H-M   'P 1'
#
loop_
_entity.id
_entity.type
_entity.pdbx_description
1 polymer ?
#
loop_
_entity_poly.entity_id
_entity_poly.type
_entity_poly.pdbx_seq_one_letter_code
_entity_poly.pdbx_strand_id
1 'polypeptide(L)'
;MSAIRIFLILAISAIVLSGAYALEMGNPIRVKSADVNVIIIGNGTISGSIGANDTVEIKLQTFSGNETQEIAGITEILQIGNRTINAAHESDEFGNKYAIFKISNIESANFEYTINARIRTSSSVFDLKDYDLSAPINAETRFLQESTYIQSNDAGIRSLAFSTLDSNSLLENAIKAAEFAHGYITYDLDYFTTVLSSKEVLDVRKGTCDEFSNLTAALLRARGIPTRYVVGYVYSGKKWDTHAWLEFFVPGMGWVALDSTYLEAGFVDGTHLVLAKLLDQSQAVDSITTTQGISVKIGKDEDVIVNDFSNFQRYTGLDVLFPENLKSRQNFDFNLEVANLTQGKFIAPIEMRLHELFVYESPERLVLLNPEERKTLYWNADAPDTAGLNYIYGYAIRGFDQEVEGNVSVYAAEGEVSDAANIKLVAIVPEISGGKLTIKIILKNSGMQDGIAGINISGVGISENAAEQIPSSTQKTLSYSFADWNYGGGEGNAAGVGNGEGAGGIPAVLGNADLMLIVAIAVLAVIAIALAILLLRKR
;
A
#
# COMPACT_ATOMS: atom_id res chain seq x y z
N MET A 1 -8.92 34.87 -20.67
CA MET A 1 -9.93 34.11 -19.90
C MET A 1 -10.05 32.78 -20.61
N SER A 2 -9.47 31.68 -20.15
CA SER A 2 -9.71 31.01 -18.87
C SER A 2 -8.41 30.44 -18.29
N ALA A 3 -8.14 30.78 -17.03
CA ALA A 3 -7.07 30.17 -16.24
C ALA A 3 -7.49 28.74 -15.87
N ILE A 4 -6.81 27.74 -16.43
CA ILE A 4 -6.86 26.38 -15.90
C ILE A 4 -5.68 26.27 -14.93
N ARG A 5 -5.97 26.40 -13.63
CA ARG A 5 -5.02 26.05 -12.57
C ARG A 5 -4.94 24.53 -12.52
N ILE A 6 -3.84 23.96 -12.99
CA ILE A 6 -3.53 22.53 -12.89
C ILE A 6 -2.60 22.37 -11.68
N PHE A 7 -3.01 21.57 -10.70
CA PHE A 7 -2.18 21.19 -9.55
C PHE A 7 -1.04 20.29 -10.05
N LEU A 8 0.20 20.79 -10.01
CA LEU A 8 1.40 19.97 -10.02
C LEU A 8 1.72 19.63 -8.57
N ILE A 9 1.72 18.35 -8.21
CA ILE A 9 2.43 17.86 -7.03
C ILE A 9 3.84 17.52 -7.53
N LEU A 10 4.75 18.48 -7.36
CA LEU A 10 6.19 18.29 -7.51
C LEU A 10 6.76 18.28 -6.09
N ALA A 11 6.97 17.09 -5.52
CA ALA A 11 7.81 16.94 -4.34
C ALA A 11 9.26 17.14 -4.78
N ILE A 12 9.77 18.38 -4.71
CA ILE A 12 11.19 18.67 -4.90
C ILE A 12 11.74 19.16 -3.57
N SER A 13 12.20 18.22 -2.76
CA SER A 13 12.99 18.48 -1.58
C SER A 13 14.48 18.54 -1.97
N ALA A 14 15.17 19.62 -1.58
CA ALA A 14 16.63 19.65 -1.59
C ALA A 14 17.10 18.82 -0.39
N ILE A 15 17.14 17.50 -0.55
CA ILE A 15 17.52 16.58 0.51
C ILE A 15 19.05 16.51 0.58
N VAL A 16 19.61 16.87 1.73
CA VAL A 16 20.93 16.34 2.11
C VAL A 16 20.70 14.90 2.56
N LEU A 17 20.79 13.95 1.62
CA LEU A 17 20.59 12.53 1.91
C LEU A 17 21.83 11.95 2.61
N SER A 18 21.66 11.53 3.86
CA SER A 18 22.08 10.18 4.22
C SER A 18 20.88 9.26 4.02
N GLY A 19 21.07 8.11 3.38
CA GLY A 19 20.10 7.02 3.37
C GLY A 19 18.99 7.16 2.35
N ALA A 20 18.87 6.19 1.46
CA ALA A 20 17.93 6.17 0.37
C ALA A 20 16.48 6.03 0.85
N TYR A 21 15.61 6.98 0.50
CA TYR A 21 14.22 6.68 0.19
C TYR A 21 13.80 7.53 -1.01
N ALA A 22 13.58 6.86 -2.14
CA ALA A 22 12.46 7.26 -2.96
C ALA A 22 11.23 7.19 -2.03
N LEU A 23 10.38 8.21 -2.03
CA LEU A 23 9.01 8.05 -1.57
C LEU A 23 8.44 6.88 -2.38
N GLU A 24 8.50 5.67 -1.84
CA GLU A 24 7.68 4.59 -2.34
C GLU A 24 6.26 5.08 -2.11
N MET A 25 5.55 5.39 -3.20
CA MET A 25 4.11 5.58 -3.20
C MET A 25 3.47 4.23 -2.83
N GLY A 26 3.63 3.80 -1.58
CA GLY A 26 3.26 2.48 -1.06
C GLY A 26 1.80 2.38 -0.65
N ASN A 27 1.00 3.42 -0.90
CA ASN A 27 -0.45 3.28 -0.94
C ASN A 27 -0.96 4.29 -1.96
N PRO A 28 -1.73 3.92 -2.99
CA PRO A 28 -2.35 4.88 -3.90
C PRO A 28 -3.18 5.89 -3.11
N ILE A 29 -3.35 7.10 -3.63
CA ILE A 29 -4.44 7.99 -3.21
C ILE A 29 -5.70 7.12 -3.12
N ARG A 30 -6.37 7.11 -1.96
CA ARG A 30 -7.47 6.18 -1.68
C ARG A 30 -8.46 6.23 -2.83
N VAL A 31 -8.71 5.08 -3.44
CA VAL A 31 -9.54 5.00 -4.64
C VAL A 31 -11.00 4.96 -4.20
N LYS A 32 -11.84 5.83 -4.76
CA LYS A 32 -13.28 5.81 -4.46
C LYS A 32 -13.98 4.67 -5.15
N SER A 33 -13.67 4.46 -6.43
CA SER A 33 -14.27 3.40 -7.22
C SER A 33 -13.30 2.94 -8.28
N ALA A 34 -13.32 1.65 -8.60
CA ALA A 34 -12.53 1.09 -9.68
C ALA A 34 -13.44 0.26 -10.60
N ASP A 35 -13.18 0.29 -11.90
CA ASP A 35 -13.71 -0.67 -12.87
C ASP A 35 -12.52 -1.48 -13.40
N VAL A 36 -12.43 -2.72 -12.97
CA VAL A 36 -11.26 -3.58 -13.21
C VAL A 36 -11.69 -4.85 -13.92
N ASN A 37 -10.84 -5.32 -14.83
CA ASN A 37 -10.88 -6.68 -15.35
C ASN A 37 -9.82 -7.50 -14.62
N VAL A 38 -10.25 -8.47 -13.83
CA VAL A 38 -9.36 -9.43 -13.19
C VAL A 38 -9.28 -10.68 -14.04
N ILE A 39 -8.07 -11.08 -14.44
CA ILE A 39 -7.81 -12.27 -15.23
C ILE A 39 -6.90 -13.19 -14.41
N ILE A 40 -7.49 -14.24 -13.86
CA ILE A 40 -6.76 -15.31 -13.18
C ILE A 40 -6.54 -16.41 -14.21
N ILE A 41 -5.28 -16.80 -14.43
CA ILE A 41 -4.90 -17.89 -15.31
C ILE A 41 -4.15 -18.92 -14.47
N GLY A 42 -4.69 -20.12 -14.34
CA GLY A 42 -3.96 -21.18 -13.68
C GLY A 42 -3.70 -22.35 -14.61
N ASN A 43 -2.56 -23.01 -14.36
CA ASN A 43 -2.11 -24.15 -15.13
C ASN A 43 -2.14 -25.39 -14.25
N GLY A 44 -2.45 -26.54 -14.81
CA GLY A 44 -2.52 -27.76 -14.04
C GLY A 44 -2.21 -29.00 -14.83
N THR A 45 -2.02 -30.09 -14.09
CA THR A 45 -1.79 -31.42 -14.66
C THR A 45 -2.74 -32.41 -14.03
N ILE A 46 -3.31 -33.28 -14.85
CA ILE A 46 -4.10 -34.43 -14.45
C ILE A 46 -3.28 -35.66 -14.82
N SER A 47 -3.11 -36.58 -13.87
CA SER A 47 -2.36 -37.83 -14.06
C SER A 47 -3.18 -39.03 -13.59
N GLY A 48 -3.06 -40.14 -14.32
CA GLY A 48 -3.90 -41.34 -14.17
C GLY A 48 -4.74 -41.64 -15.42
N SER A 49 -5.55 -42.70 -15.38
CA SER A 49 -6.52 -43.04 -16.42
C SER A 49 -7.94 -42.73 -15.92
N ILE A 50 -8.63 -41.78 -16.57
CA ILE A 50 -10.02 -41.40 -16.23
C ILE A 50 -10.95 -42.07 -17.22
N GLY A 51 -11.61 -43.15 -16.81
CA GLY A 51 -12.64 -43.82 -17.59
C GLY A 51 -13.94 -43.01 -17.67
N ALA A 52 -14.93 -43.54 -18.40
CA ALA A 52 -16.22 -42.86 -18.60
C ALA A 52 -17.07 -42.68 -17.34
N ASN A 53 -16.78 -43.45 -16.30
CA ASN A 53 -17.45 -43.38 -14.99
C ASN A 53 -16.62 -42.63 -13.94
N ASP A 54 -15.40 -42.21 -14.29
CA ASP A 54 -14.53 -41.46 -13.39
C ASP A 54 -14.76 -39.97 -13.59
N THR A 55 -14.81 -39.24 -12.48
CA THR A 55 -15.05 -37.79 -12.51
C THR A 55 -13.93 -37.11 -11.74
N VAL A 56 -13.35 -36.08 -12.36
CA VAL A 56 -12.51 -35.11 -11.68
C VAL A 56 -13.31 -33.83 -11.56
N GLU A 57 -13.45 -33.34 -10.34
CA GLU A 57 -14.08 -32.06 -10.06
C GLU A 57 -13.02 -31.12 -9.50
N ILE A 58 -12.79 -30.02 -10.21
CA ILE A 58 -11.96 -28.91 -9.74
C ILE A 58 -12.90 -27.80 -9.33
N LYS A 59 -12.88 -27.44 -8.05
CA LYS A 59 -13.71 -26.40 -7.46
C LYS A 59 -12.82 -25.25 -7.01
N LEU A 60 -12.86 -24.16 -7.77
CA LEU A 60 -12.06 -22.96 -7.53
C LEU A 60 -12.94 -21.86 -6.94
N GLN A 61 -12.40 -21.13 -5.98
CA GLN A 61 -13.07 -19.96 -5.43
C GLN A 61 -13.08 -18.83 -6.46
N THR A 62 -14.21 -18.13 -6.57
CA THR A 62 -14.39 -17.05 -7.55
C THR A 62 -15.14 -15.86 -6.97
N PHE A 63 -15.15 -14.76 -7.72
CA PHE A 63 -15.69 -13.47 -7.29
C PHE A 63 -17.18 -13.55 -6.98
N SER A 64 -17.51 -13.26 -5.72
CA SER A 64 -18.87 -13.34 -5.19
C SER A 64 -19.60 -11.99 -5.17
N GLY A 65 -18.86 -10.87 -5.21
CA GLY A 65 -19.41 -9.52 -5.00
C GLY A 65 -19.90 -9.31 -3.55
N ASN A 66 -20.24 -8.06 -3.21
CA ASN A 66 -20.82 -7.67 -1.93
C ASN A 66 -21.57 -6.32 -2.06
N GLU A 67 -21.93 -5.66 -0.95
CA GLU A 67 -22.65 -4.38 -0.99
C GLU A 67 -21.85 -3.26 -1.69
N THR A 68 -20.52 -3.37 -1.77
CA THR A 68 -19.63 -2.37 -2.37
C THR A 68 -19.03 -2.80 -3.71
N GLN A 69 -19.35 -4.01 -4.20
CA GLN A 69 -18.76 -4.58 -5.42
C GLN A 69 -19.79 -5.30 -6.29
N GLU A 70 -19.92 -4.82 -7.52
CA GLU A 70 -20.72 -5.43 -8.58
C GLU A 70 -19.82 -6.28 -9.48
N ILE A 71 -20.19 -7.55 -9.68
CA ILE A 71 -19.59 -8.39 -10.73
C ILE A 71 -20.34 -8.11 -12.04
N ALA A 72 -19.82 -7.16 -12.83
CA ALA A 72 -20.45 -6.68 -14.06
C ALA A 72 -20.43 -7.73 -15.19
N GLY A 73 -19.52 -8.70 -15.12
CA GLY A 73 -19.46 -9.84 -16.02
C GLY A 73 -18.38 -10.81 -15.56
N ILE A 74 -18.60 -12.11 -15.75
CA ILE A 74 -17.62 -13.14 -15.42
C ILE A 74 -17.66 -14.26 -16.47
N THR A 75 -16.48 -14.72 -16.88
CA THR A 75 -16.30 -15.87 -17.78
C THR A 75 -15.27 -16.81 -17.18
N GLU A 76 -15.64 -18.08 -17.06
CA GLU A 76 -14.84 -19.08 -16.36
C GLU A 76 -14.76 -20.34 -17.20
N ILE A 77 -13.56 -20.61 -17.70
CA ILE A 77 -13.32 -21.70 -18.64
C ILE A 77 -12.10 -22.51 -18.22
N LEU A 78 -12.12 -23.79 -18.54
CA LEU A 78 -10.98 -24.69 -18.43
C LEU A 78 -10.74 -25.37 -19.77
N GLN A 79 -9.51 -25.26 -20.27
CA GLN A 79 -9.05 -25.75 -21.55
C GLN A 79 -8.16 -26.99 -21.37
N ILE A 80 -8.51 -28.09 -22.05
CA ILE A 80 -7.71 -29.33 -22.10
C ILE A 80 -7.53 -29.74 -23.56
N GLY A 81 -6.35 -29.47 -24.13
CA GLY A 81 -6.13 -29.58 -25.56
C GLY A 81 -7.15 -28.74 -26.34
N ASN A 82 -7.97 -29.38 -27.17
CA ASN A 82 -9.02 -28.72 -27.95
C ASN A 82 -10.39 -28.67 -27.24
N ARG A 83 -10.51 -29.19 -26.01
CA ARG A 83 -11.76 -29.20 -25.26
C ARG A 83 -11.84 -27.98 -24.34
N THR A 84 -12.93 -27.22 -24.47
CA THR A 84 -13.29 -26.13 -23.54
C THR A 84 -14.41 -26.60 -22.61
N ILE A 85 -14.22 -26.42 -21.31
CA ILE A 85 -15.17 -26.76 -20.25
C ILE A 85 -15.58 -25.45 -19.57
N ASN A 86 -16.86 -25.11 -19.62
CA ASN A 86 -17.39 -23.95 -18.89
C ASN A 86 -17.66 -24.34 -17.43
N ALA A 87 -17.44 -23.42 -16.50
CA ALA A 87 -17.72 -23.66 -15.09
C ALA A 87 -19.23 -23.82 -14.83
N ALA A 88 -19.58 -24.82 -14.02
CA ALA A 88 -20.80 -24.77 -13.22
C ALA A 88 -20.54 -23.90 -11.97
N HIS A 89 -21.60 -23.48 -11.29
CA HIS A 89 -21.47 -22.58 -10.13
C HIS A 89 -22.16 -23.16 -8.91
N GLU A 90 -21.52 -23.05 -7.76
CA GLU A 90 -22.13 -23.27 -6.44
C GLU A 90 -21.93 -22.06 -5.54
N SER A 91 -22.74 -21.98 -4.49
CA SER A 91 -22.52 -21.02 -3.42
C SER A 91 -22.58 -21.72 -2.07
N ASP A 92 -21.73 -21.27 -1.14
CA ASP A 92 -21.79 -21.72 0.25
C ASP A 92 -22.80 -20.91 1.07
N GLU A 93 -22.88 -21.20 2.37
CA GLU A 93 -23.78 -20.50 3.29
C GLU A 93 -23.38 -19.05 3.58
N PHE A 94 -22.17 -18.63 3.21
CA PHE A 94 -21.68 -17.25 3.32
C PHE A 94 -21.90 -16.45 2.03
N GLY A 95 -22.44 -17.10 0.99
CA GLY A 95 -22.64 -16.53 -0.34
C GLY A 95 -21.36 -16.48 -1.18
N ASN A 96 -20.29 -17.16 -0.76
CA ASN A 96 -19.09 -17.29 -1.59
C ASN A 96 -19.40 -18.16 -2.79
N LYS A 97 -18.89 -17.78 -3.95
CA LYS A 97 -19.12 -18.50 -5.20
C LYS A 97 -17.93 -19.37 -5.54
N TYR A 98 -18.22 -20.49 -6.18
CA TYR A 98 -17.20 -21.42 -6.65
C TYR A 98 -17.46 -21.78 -8.12
N ALA A 99 -16.40 -21.68 -8.92
CA ALA A 99 -16.34 -22.18 -10.28
C ALA A 99 -16.02 -23.68 -10.24
N ILE A 100 -16.88 -24.50 -10.82
CA ILE A 100 -16.77 -25.97 -10.78
C ILE A 100 -16.56 -26.51 -12.18
N PHE A 101 -15.38 -27.07 -12.41
CA PHE A 101 -15.02 -27.75 -13.64
C PHE A 101 -15.13 -29.26 -13.45
N LYS A 102 -16.12 -29.87 -14.11
CA LYS A 102 -16.31 -31.32 -14.14
C LYS A 102 -15.65 -31.90 -15.37
N ILE A 103 -14.65 -32.75 -15.14
CA ILE A 103 -13.80 -33.33 -16.16
C ILE A 103 -14.01 -34.84 -16.17
N SER A 104 -14.27 -35.38 -17.36
CA SER A 104 -14.44 -36.82 -17.58
C SER A 104 -13.84 -37.22 -18.93
N ASN A 105 -13.57 -38.53 -19.08
CA ASN A 105 -13.01 -39.12 -20.30
C ASN A 105 -11.68 -38.46 -20.74
N ILE A 106 -10.69 -38.42 -19.85
CA ILE A 106 -9.39 -37.79 -20.10
C ILE A 106 -8.26 -38.71 -19.60
N GLU A 107 -7.22 -38.89 -20.42
CA GLU A 107 -5.98 -39.53 -19.95
C GLU A 107 -5.13 -38.52 -19.16
N SER A 108 -3.84 -38.77 -19.00
CA SER A 108 -2.96 -37.73 -18.43
C SER A 108 -2.91 -36.52 -19.36
N ALA A 109 -3.22 -35.33 -18.82
CA ALA A 109 -3.35 -34.11 -19.61
C ALA A 109 -2.91 -32.88 -18.82
N ASN A 110 -2.36 -31.91 -19.54
CA ASN A 110 -2.20 -30.56 -19.03
C ASN A 110 -3.47 -29.76 -19.32
N PHE A 111 -3.80 -28.85 -18.43
CA PHE A 111 -4.92 -27.93 -18.61
C PHE A 111 -4.54 -26.52 -18.19
N GLU A 112 -5.26 -25.56 -18.74
CA GLU A 112 -5.25 -24.16 -18.32
C GLU A 112 -6.69 -23.81 -17.92
N TYR A 113 -6.89 -23.06 -16.85
CA TYR A 113 -8.18 -22.44 -16.55
C TYR A 113 -8.02 -20.93 -16.52
N THR A 114 -9.09 -20.23 -16.87
CA THR A 114 -9.17 -18.78 -16.87
C THR A 114 -10.44 -18.34 -16.14
N ILE A 115 -10.30 -17.47 -15.15
CA ILE A 115 -11.39 -16.69 -14.57
C ILE A 115 -11.18 -15.25 -15.01
N ASN A 116 -12.06 -14.74 -15.87
CA ASN A 116 -12.04 -13.37 -16.34
C ASN A 116 -13.29 -12.65 -15.81
N ALA A 117 -13.11 -11.75 -14.85
CA ALA A 117 -14.17 -11.02 -14.19
C ALA A 117 -14.00 -9.52 -14.36
N ARG A 118 -15.06 -8.84 -14.81
CA ARG A 118 -15.17 -7.38 -14.72
C ARG A 118 -15.86 -7.00 -13.41
N ILE A 119 -15.15 -6.30 -12.55
CA ILE A 119 -15.61 -5.92 -11.22
C ILE A 119 -15.67 -4.40 -11.15
N ARG A 120 -16.83 -3.88 -10.71
CA ARG A 120 -16.97 -2.47 -10.37
C ARG A 120 -17.03 -2.36 -8.86
N THR A 121 -16.04 -1.70 -8.28
CA THR A 121 -16.00 -1.39 -6.85
C THR A 121 -16.47 0.04 -6.63
N SER A 122 -17.14 0.26 -5.51
CA SER A 122 -17.45 1.59 -5.00
C SER A 122 -17.23 1.59 -3.51
N SER A 123 -16.12 2.17 -3.09
CA SER A 123 -15.90 2.56 -1.71
C SER A 123 -16.80 3.75 -1.40
N SER A 124 -17.88 3.48 -0.68
CA SER A 124 -18.66 4.53 -0.04
C SER A 124 -18.17 4.66 1.39
N VAL A 125 -17.72 5.87 1.76
CA VAL A 125 -17.67 6.25 3.16
C VAL A 125 -19.12 6.24 3.64
N PHE A 126 -19.52 5.15 4.28
CA PHE A 126 -20.88 4.98 4.79
C PHE A 126 -21.15 6.05 5.85
N ASP A 127 -22.42 6.36 6.09
CA ASP A 127 -22.82 7.00 7.35
C ASP A 127 -22.59 5.99 8.48
N LEU A 128 -21.35 5.95 9.01
CA LEU A 128 -20.97 4.98 10.03
C LEU A 128 -21.86 5.15 11.26
N LYS A 129 -22.57 4.08 11.61
CA LYS A 129 -23.31 4.02 12.87
C LYS A 129 -22.45 3.38 13.93
N ASP A 130 -22.54 3.92 15.13
CA ASP A 130 -21.90 3.31 16.29
C ASP A 130 -22.93 2.49 17.07
N TYR A 131 -22.46 1.44 17.73
CA TYR A 131 -23.27 0.57 18.55
C TYR A 131 -22.69 0.51 19.96
N ASP A 132 -23.53 0.75 20.96
CA ASP A 132 -23.14 0.65 22.37
C ASP A 132 -23.10 -0.82 22.80
N LEU A 133 -21.89 -1.31 23.08
CA LEU A 133 -21.60 -2.67 23.52
C LEU A 133 -22.08 -2.97 24.94
N SER A 134 -22.69 -2.02 25.64
CA SER A 134 -23.46 -2.30 26.86
C SER A 134 -24.62 -3.28 26.61
N ALA A 135 -25.11 -3.35 25.37
CA ALA A 135 -26.08 -4.34 24.92
C ALA A 135 -25.40 -5.43 24.05
N PRO A 136 -25.64 -6.74 24.29
CA PRO A 136 -25.01 -7.80 23.51
C PRO A 136 -25.49 -7.83 22.05
N ILE A 137 -24.57 -8.10 21.12
CA ILE A 137 -24.88 -8.31 19.71
C ILE A 137 -25.37 -9.75 19.52
N ASN A 138 -26.65 -9.92 19.21
CA ASN A 138 -27.29 -11.23 19.03
C ASN A 138 -27.42 -11.67 17.55
N ALA A 139 -26.79 -10.93 16.62
CA ALA A 139 -26.73 -11.25 15.20
C ALA A 139 -25.33 -11.77 14.84
N GLU A 140 -25.24 -12.57 13.76
CA GLU A 140 -23.95 -13.04 13.23
C GLU A 140 -23.07 -13.79 14.24
N THR A 141 -23.68 -14.43 15.24
CA THR A 141 -22.98 -15.03 16.40
C THR A 141 -22.01 -16.16 16.05
N ARG A 142 -22.12 -16.75 14.84
CA ARG A 142 -21.13 -17.69 14.31
C ARG A 142 -19.74 -17.04 14.15
N PHE A 143 -19.70 -15.74 13.84
CA PHE A 143 -18.48 -14.95 13.69
C PHE A 143 -17.98 -14.39 15.04
N LEU A 144 -18.51 -14.89 16.17
CA LEU A 144 -17.93 -14.71 17.51
C LEU A 144 -17.11 -15.92 17.95
N GLN A 145 -17.30 -17.07 17.30
CA GLN A 145 -16.67 -18.31 17.71
C GLN A 145 -15.17 -18.27 17.43
N GLU A 146 -14.40 -18.95 18.28
CA GLU A 146 -13.00 -19.22 18.01
C GLU A 146 -12.85 -20.24 16.87
N SER A 147 -11.66 -20.27 16.28
CA SER A 147 -11.30 -21.20 15.21
C SER A 147 -9.82 -21.57 15.30
N THR A 148 -9.32 -22.36 14.34
CA THR A 148 -7.93 -22.82 14.29
C THR A 148 -6.94 -21.66 14.39
N TYR A 149 -7.19 -20.59 13.65
CA TYR A 149 -6.28 -19.44 13.57
C TYR A 149 -6.75 -18.20 14.32
N ILE A 150 -8.02 -18.14 14.72
CA ILE A 150 -8.61 -17.02 15.46
C ILE A 150 -9.06 -17.53 16.83
N GLN A 151 -8.13 -17.58 17.79
CA GLN A 151 -8.34 -18.17 19.11
C GLN A 151 -8.91 -17.15 20.12
N SER A 152 -10.09 -16.61 19.83
CA SER A 152 -10.74 -15.55 20.64
C SER A 152 -11.06 -15.96 22.09
N ASN A 153 -11.06 -17.26 22.41
CA ASN A 153 -11.24 -17.77 23.77
C ASN A 153 -9.94 -17.95 24.56
N ASP A 154 -8.76 -17.80 23.93
CA ASP A 154 -7.48 -17.90 24.63
C ASP A 154 -7.38 -16.85 25.74
N ALA A 155 -6.88 -17.25 26.91
CA ALA A 155 -6.84 -16.38 28.08
C ALA A 155 -5.96 -15.13 27.88
N GLY A 156 -4.85 -15.25 27.14
CA GLY A 156 -3.97 -14.14 26.80
C GLY A 156 -4.65 -13.16 25.85
N ILE A 157 -5.28 -13.68 24.78
CA ILE A 157 -6.06 -12.87 23.84
C ILE A 157 -7.21 -12.15 24.55
N ARG A 158 -7.98 -12.84 25.40
CA ARG A 158 -9.07 -12.21 26.15
C ARG A 158 -8.55 -11.13 27.09
N SER A 159 -7.50 -11.42 27.86
CA SER A 159 -6.92 -10.42 28.77
C SER A 159 -6.50 -9.17 28.01
N LEU A 160 -5.82 -9.34 26.88
CA LEU A 160 -5.37 -8.25 26.01
C LEU A 160 -6.55 -7.50 25.40
N ALA A 161 -7.56 -8.20 24.90
CA ALA A 161 -8.76 -7.61 24.32
C ALA A 161 -9.49 -6.74 25.36
N PHE A 162 -9.70 -7.22 26.58
CA PHE A 162 -10.38 -6.45 27.64
C PHE A 162 -9.54 -5.30 28.19
N SER A 163 -8.20 -5.36 28.13
CA SER A 163 -7.33 -4.24 28.53
C SER A 163 -7.16 -3.18 27.45
N THR A 164 -7.17 -3.58 26.18
CA THR A 164 -6.91 -2.67 25.04
C THR A 164 -8.20 -2.11 24.47
N LEU A 165 -9.27 -2.91 24.37
CA LEU A 165 -10.57 -2.56 23.79
C LEU A 165 -11.58 -2.22 24.88
N ASP A 166 -11.25 -1.19 25.65
CA ASP A 166 -11.91 -0.78 26.89
C ASP A 166 -13.05 0.24 26.71
N SER A 167 -13.47 0.51 25.48
CA SER A 167 -14.62 1.38 25.20
C SER A 167 -15.94 0.60 25.20
N ASN A 168 -17.05 1.31 25.45
CA ASN A 168 -18.39 0.82 25.14
C ASN A 168 -18.77 1.07 23.67
N SER A 169 -18.04 1.93 22.95
CA SER A 169 -18.22 2.16 21.53
C SER A 169 -17.63 1.00 20.72
N LEU A 170 -18.45 0.41 19.84
CA LEU A 170 -17.99 -0.60 18.90
C LEU A 170 -16.95 -0.02 17.94
N LEU A 171 -17.20 1.16 17.37
CA LEU A 171 -16.26 1.77 16.41
C LEU A 171 -14.92 2.13 17.05
N GLU A 172 -14.92 2.64 18.29
CA GLU A 172 -13.66 2.91 19.00
C GLU A 172 -12.88 1.62 19.30
N ASN A 173 -13.57 0.53 19.63
CA ASN A 173 -12.90 -0.76 19.83
C ASN A 173 -12.39 -1.37 18.50
N ALA A 174 -13.08 -1.15 17.38
CA ALA A 174 -12.57 -1.53 16.05
C ALA A 174 -11.27 -0.78 15.71
N ILE A 175 -11.23 0.54 15.96
CA ILE A 175 -10.03 1.37 15.81
C ILE A 175 -8.89 0.85 16.68
N LYS A 176 -9.13 0.70 17.99
CA LYS A 176 -8.10 0.24 18.94
C LYS A 176 -7.55 -1.14 18.58
N ALA A 177 -8.39 -2.04 18.05
CA ALA A 177 -7.95 -3.37 17.62
C ALA A 177 -7.01 -3.28 16.41
N ALA A 178 -7.39 -2.51 15.39
CA ALA A 178 -6.57 -2.32 14.20
C ALA A 178 -5.25 -1.61 14.51
N GLU A 179 -5.28 -0.49 15.26
CA GLU A 179 -4.07 0.23 15.67
C GLU A 179 -3.15 -0.65 16.51
N PHE A 180 -3.70 -1.45 17.43
CA PHE A 180 -2.91 -2.37 18.23
C PHE A 180 -2.21 -3.41 17.35
N ALA A 181 -2.93 -4.13 16.49
CA ALA A 181 -2.31 -5.14 15.64
C ALA A 181 -1.28 -4.52 14.68
N HIS A 182 -1.61 -3.36 14.10
CA HIS A 182 -0.76 -2.62 13.19
C HIS A 182 0.58 -2.21 13.83
N GLY A 183 0.53 -1.64 15.04
CA GLY A 183 1.74 -1.24 15.78
C GLY A 183 2.46 -2.39 16.47
N TYR A 184 1.81 -3.53 16.67
CA TYR A 184 2.37 -4.69 17.39
C TYR A 184 3.08 -5.67 16.47
N ILE A 185 2.64 -5.80 15.21
CA ILE A 185 3.16 -6.78 14.24
C ILE A 185 4.06 -6.08 13.23
N THR A 186 5.27 -6.58 13.05
CA THR A 186 6.14 -6.16 11.93
C THR A 186 5.80 -6.98 10.69
N TYR A 187 5.47 -6.30 9.58
CA TYR A 187 5.20 -6.97 8.31
C TYR A 187 6.46 -7.68 7.79
N ASP A 188 6.37 -8.98 7.49
CA ASP A 188 7.52 -9.82 7.14
C ASP A 188 7.12 -10.93 6.14
N LEU A 189 7.57 -10.80 4.88
CA LEU A 189 7.25 -11.73 3.80
C LEU A 189 7.86 -13.13 3.99
N ASP A 190 8.83 -13.31 4.89
CA ASP A 190 9.35 -14.64 5.21
C ASP A 190 8.27 -15.55 5.83
N TYR A 191 7.18 -14.96 6.34
CA TYR A 191 6.01 -15.67 6.85
C TYR A 191 4.96 -15.98 5.79
N PHE A 192 5.15 -15.61 4.51
CA PHE A 192 4.15 -15.84 3.46
C PHE A 192 3.77 -17.32 3.26
N THR A 193 4.68 -18.24 3.61
CA THR A 193 4.43 -19.70 3.54
C THR A 193 4.17 -20.34 4.91
N THR A 194 4.20 -19.54 5.99
CA THR A 194 4.01 -19.98 7.37
C THR A 194 2.86 -19.23 7.99
N VAL A 195 1.78 -19.94 8.24
CA VAL A 195 0.57 -19.34 8.77
C VAL A 195 0.56 -19.47 10.30
N LEU A 196 0.58 -18.34 11.00
CA LEU A 196 0.51 -18.30 12.46
C LEU A 196 -0.92 -18.07 12.95
N SER A 197 -1.28 -18.76 14.02
CA SER A 197 -2.52 -18.48 14.75
C SER A 197 -2.41 -17.20 15.58
N SER A 198 -3.53 -16.55 15.86
CA SER A 198 -3.60 -15.30 16.65
C SER A 198 -2.81 -15.36 17.97
N LYS A 199 -2.75 -16.53 18.62
CA LYS A 199 -1.96 -16.78 19.81
C LYS A 199 -0.46 -16.78 19.54
N GLU A 200 -0.02 -17.47 18.47
CA GLU A 200 1.40 -17.51 18.09
C GLU A 200 1.90 -16.12 17.68
N VAL A 201 1.05 -15.31 17.04
CA VAL A 201 1.35 -13.92 16.68
C VAL A 201 1.67 -13.07 17.92
N LEU A 202 1.02 -13.33 19.08
CA LEU A 202 1.35 -12.62 20.32
C LEU A 202 2.82 -12.78 20.72
N ASP A 203 3.39 -13.97 20.48
CA ASP A 203 4.78 -14.28 20.81
C ASP A 203 5.75 -13.82 19.69
N VAL A 204 5.39 -14.07 18.43
CA VAL A 204 6.27 -13.85 17.27
C VAL A 204 6.33 -12.39 16.83
N ARG A 205 5.22 -11.65 16.88
CA ARG A 205 5.11 -10.23 16.52
C ARG A 205 5.54 -9.90 15.08
N LYS A 206 5.47 -10.89 14.19
CA LYS A 206 5.78 -10.78 12.77
C LYS A 206 4.78 -11.58 11.96
N GLY A 207 4.55 -11.17 10.73
CA GLY A 207 3.68 -11.90 9.81
C GLY A 207 3.31 -11.07 8.57
N THR A 208 2.38 -11.60 7.79
CA THR A 208 1.78 -10.96 6.62
C THR A 208 0.34 -10.52 6.92
N CYS A 209 -0.46 -10.19 5.91
CA CYS A 209 -1.86 -9.81 6.07
C CYS A 209 -2.70 -10.80 6.90
N ASP A 210 -2.35 -12.09 6.87
CA ASP A 210 -3.06 -13.12 7.63
C ASP A 210 -2.87 -12.93 9.14
N GLU A 211 -1.65 -12.71 9.62
CA GLU A 211 -1.36 -12.53 11.06
C GLU A 211 -2.01 -11.28 11.64
N PHE A 212 -2.01 -10.18 10.88
CA PHE A 212 -2.70 -8.94 11.26
C PHE A 212 -4.20 -9.18 11.37
N SER A 213 -4.80 -9.84 10.38
CA SER A 213 -6.23 -10.17 10.36
C SER A 213 -6.61 -11.16 11.47
N ASN A 214 -5.82 -12.19 11.71
CA ASN A 214 -6.08 -13.21 12.73
C ASN A 214 -6.07 -12.60 14.14
N LEU A 215 -5.05 -11.80 14.47
CA LEU A 215 -4.96 -11.16 15.78
C LEU A 215 -6.08 -10.15 15.98
N THR A 216 -6.33 -9.27 15.00
CA THR A 216 -7.39 -8.26 15.08
C THR A 216 -8.77 -8.91 15.25
N ALA A 217 -9.08 -9.96 14.48
CA ALA A 217 -10.33 -10.69 14.61
C ALA A 217 -10.46 -11.37 15.98
N ALA A 218 -9.38 -11.95 16.51
CA ALA A 218 -9.41 -12.61 17.81
C ALA A 218 -9.71 -11.62 18.94
N LEU A 219 -9.13 -10.42 18.89
CA LEU A 219 -9.38 -9.34 19.85
C LEU A 219 -10.84 -8.84 19.78
N LEU A 220 -11.36 -8.59 18.57
CA LEU A 220 -12.74 -8.13 18.38
C LEU A 220 -13.77 -9.17 18.82
N ARG A 221 -13.58 -10.43 18.42
CA ARG A 221 -14.44 -11.55 18.84
C ARG A 221 -14.44 -11.75 20.34
N ALA A 222 -13.27 -11.61 20.99
CA ALA A 222 -13.16 -11.67 22.45
C ALA A 222 -13.96 -10.56 23.17
N ARG A 223 -14.19 -9.42 22.51
CA ARG A 223 -15.06 -8.33 23.00
C ARG A 223 -16.53 -8.48 22.63
N GLY A 224 -16.92 -9.56 21.96
CA GLY A 224 -18.30 -9.79 21.56
C GLY A 224 -18.70 -9.05 20.28
N ILE A 225 -17.73 -8.61 19.47
CA ILE A 225 -17.96 -7.99 18.16
C ILE A 225 -17.84 -9.09 17.09
N PRO A 226 -18.92 -9.43 16.36
CA PRO A 226 -18.83 -10.41 15.29
C PRO A 226 -17.92 -9.89 14.18
N THR A 227 -16.93 -10.69 13.79
CA THR A 227 -15.92 -10.30 12.80
C THR A 227 -15.67 -11.47 11.87
N ARG A 228 -15.84 -11.25 10.56
CA ARG A 228 -15.56 -12.26 9.52
C ARG A 228 -14.24 -11.96 8.83
N TYR A 229 -13.60 -13.02 8.37
CA TYR A 229 -12.37 -12.98 7.59
C TYR A 229 -12.71 -12.75 6.13
N VAL A 230 -11.95 -11.92 5.42
CA VAL A 230 -12.16 -11.64 4.00
C VAL A 230 -10.86 -11.85 3.26
N VAL A 231 -10.93 -12.57 2.14
CA VAL A 231 -9.80 -12.79 1.24
C VAL A 231 -10.12 -12.24 -0.13
N GLY A 232 -9.09 -11.76 -0.82
CA GLY A 232 -9.25 -11.12 -2.10
C GLY A 232 -7.94 -10.58 -2.65
N TYR A 233 -8.06 -9.50 -3.42
CA TYR A 233 -6.92 -8.81 -4.02
C TYR A 233 -6.91 -7.35 -3.64
N VAL A 234 -5.71 -6.81 -3.41
CA VAL A 234 -5.50 -5.36 -3.20
C VAL A 234 -4.37 -4.85 -4.06
N TYR A 235 -4.46 -3.60 -4.50
CA TYR A 235 -3.37 -2.93 -5.19
C TYR A 235 -2.42 -2.27 -4.18
N SER A 236 -1.22 -2.82 -4.04
CA SER A 236 -0.18 -2.33 -3.10
C SER A 236 0.51 -1.02 -3.53
N GLY A 237 0.01 -0.34 -4.57
CA GLY A 237 0.70 0.78 -5.22
C GLY A 237 1.75 0.35 -6.26
N LYS A 238 2.13 -0.93 -6.30
CA LYS A 238 3.08 -1.50 -7.27
C LYS A 238 2.43 -2.55 -8.16
N LYS A 239 1.71 -3.48 -7.55
CA LYS A 239 1.02 -4.58 -8.21
C LYS A 239 -0.21 -4.99 -7.41
N TRP A 240 -1.06 -5.77 -8.04
CA TRP A 240 -2.15 -6.45 -7.38
C TRP A 240 -1.64 -7.73 -6.75
N ASP A 241 -1.95 -7.93 -5.47
CA ASP A 241 -1.55 -9.11 -4.70
C ASP A 241 -2.74 -9.68 -3.93
N THR A 242 -2.68 -10.98 -3.64
CA THR A 242 -3.59 -11.61 -2.68
C THR A 242 -3.47 -10.93 -1.33
N HIS A 243 -4.61 -10.68 -0.70
CA HIS A 243 -4.66 -9.99 0.58
C HIS A 243 -5.78 -10.52 1.46
N ALA A 244 -5.57 -10.42 2.76
CA ALA A 244 -6.57 -10.74 3.77
C ALA A 244 -6.86 -9.53 4.65
N TRP A 245 -8.14 -9.29 4.91
CA TRP A 245 -8.64 -8.26 5.81
C TRP A 245 -9.89 -8.76 6.52
N LEU A 246 -10.58 -7.87 7.24
CA LEU A 246 -11.74 -8.20 8.05
C LEU A 246 -12.95 -7.36 7.72
N GLU A 247 -14.12 -7.88 8.08
CA GLU A 247 -15.33 -7.08 8.22
C GLU A 247 -15.94 -7.35 9.60
N PHE A 248 -16.30 -6.31 10.33
CA PHE A 248 -17.00 -6.41 11.61
C PHE A 248 -18.47 -6.02 11.48
N PHE A 249 -19.34 -6.65 12.24
CA PHE A 249 -20.78 -6.43 12.14
C PHE A 249 -21.25 -5.31 13.07
N VAL A 250 -21.92 -4.31 12.49
CA VAL A 250 -22.57 -3.21 13.20
C VAL A 250 -24.09 -3.39 13.13
N PRO A 251 -24.80 -3.59 14.27
CA PRO A 251 -26.25 -3.72 14.28
C PRO A 251 -26.96 -2.54 13.59
N GLY A 252 -27.90 -2.87 12.68
CA GLY A 252 -28.66 -1.86 11.92
C GLY A 252 -27.89 -1.21 10.76
N MET A 253 -26.62 -1.58 10.56
CA MET A 253 -25.80 -1.12 9.43
C MET A 253 -25.29 -2.29 8.57
N GLY A 254 -24.91 -3.42 9.19
CA GLY A 254 -24.39 -4.59 8.50
C GLY A 254 -22.89 -4.75 8.67
N TRP A 255 -22.23 -5.34 7.69
CA TRP A 255 -20.78 -5.58 7.71
C TRP A 255 -20.00 -4.32 7.32
N VAL A 256 -18.96 -4.02 8.09
CA VAL A 256 -18.13 -2.82 7.93
C VAL A 256 -16.68 -3.27 7.85
N ALA A 257 -15.96 -2.77 6.83
CA ALA A 257 -14.60 -3.22 6.55
C ALA A 257 -13.57 -2.70 7.57
N LEU A 258 -12.54 -3.50 7.79
CA LEU A 258 -11.40 -3.24 8.66
C LEU A 258 -10.17 -3.96 8.12
N ASP A 259 -9.15 -3.19 7.77
CA ASP A 259 -7.86 -3.68 7.35
C ASP A 259 -6.78 -3.16 8.32
N SER A 260 -6.32 -4.05 9.19
CA SER A 260 -5.23 -3.74 10.13
C SER A 260 -3.85 -3.66 9.48
N THR A 261 -3.66 -4.22 8.28
CA THR A 261 -2.38 -4.15 7.55
C THR A 261 -2.21 -2.78 6.89
N TYR A 262 -3.25 -2.26 6.23
CA TYR A 262 -3.24 -0.93 5.62
C TYR A 262 -3.82 0.19 6.49
N LEU A 263 -4.17 -0.16 7.74
CA LEU A 263 -4.77 0.74 8.71
C LEU A 263 -5.99 1.48 8.11
N GLU A 264 -6.91 0.72 7.53
CA GLU A 264 -8.21 1.20 7.04
C GLU A 264 -9.31 0.67 7.97
N ALA A 265 -10.21 1.54 8.43
CA ALA A 265 -11.29 1.12 9.32
C ALA A 265 -12.58 1.86 8.96
N GLY A 266 -13.71 1.18 8.99
CA GLY A 266 -14.98 1.77 8.55
C GLY A 266 -15.17 1.81 7.03
N PHE A 267 -14.09 1.57 6.29
CA PHE A 267 -14.05 1.47 4.83
C PHE A 267 -12.85 0.62 4.44
N VAL A 268 -12.90 0.12 3.20
CA VAL A 268 -11.71 -0.24 2.43
C VAL A 268 -11.80 0.48 1.10
N ASP A 269 -10.68 0.88 0.53
CA ASP A 269 -10.69 1.62 -0.73
C ASP A 269 -11.15 0.75 -1.93
N GLY A 270 -11.39 1.40 -3.08
CA GLY A 270 -11.87 0.73 -4.30
C GLY A 270 -10.88 -0.26 -4.91
N THR A 271 -9.65 -0.35 -4.38
CA THR A 271 -8.66 -1.35 -4.79
C THR A 271 -8.83 -2.67 -4.05
N HIS A 272 -9.70 -2.78 -3.05
CA HIS A 272 -9.98 -4.07 -2.43
C HIS A 272 -11.00 -4.83 -3.27
N LEU A 273 -10.66 -6.02 -3.76
CA LEU A 273 -11.53 -6.89 -4.55
C LEU A 273 -11.87 -8.14 -3.75
N VAL A 274 -13.15 -8.31 -3.39
CA VAL A 274 -13.59 -9.42 -2.54
C VAL A 274 -13.68 -10.69 -3.35
N LEU A 275 -12.92 -11.69 -2.94
CA LEU A 275 -13.08 -13.06 -3.42
C LEU A 275 -14.07 -13.82 -2.53
N ALA A 276 -13.81 -13.83 -1.21
CA ALA A 276 -14.62 -14.59 -0.26
C ALA A 276 -14.64 -14.06 1.17
N LYS A 277 -15.68 -14.45 1.89
CA LYS A 277 -16.02 -14.10 3.28
C LYS A 277 -16.10 -15.39 4.11
N LEU A 278 -15.28 -15.50 5.15
CA LEU A 278 -14.96 -16.76 5.82
C LEU A 278 -15.00 -16.62 7.35
N LEU A 279 -15.07 -17.75 8.06
CA LEU A 279 -14.88 -17.78 9.52
C LEU A 279 -13.41 -17.56 9.89
N ASP A 280 -12.48 -18.12 9.13
CA ASP A 280 -11.05 -17.85 9.20
C ASP A 280 -10.37 -18.27 7.89
N GLN A 281 -9.06 -18.05 7.81
CA GLN A 281 -8.25 -18.41 6.65
C GLN A 281 -8.23 -19.91 6.29
N SER A 282 -8.55 -20.83 7.20
CA SER A 282 -8.53 -22.27 6.89
C SER A 282 -9.58 -22.67 5.84
N GLN A 283 -10.56 -21.78 5.61
CA GLN A 283 -11.61 -21.94 4.62
C GLN A 283 -11.29 -21.27 3.27
N ALA A 284 -10.16 -20.57 3.16
CA ALA A 284 -9.68 -19.94 1.92
C ALA A 284 -8.99 -20.97 1.02
N VAL A 285 -9.70 -22.05 0.69
CA VAL A 285 -9.12 -23.20 -0.02
C VAL A 285 -9.88 -23.53 -1.30
N ASP A 286 -9.12 -23.63 -2.40
CA ASP A 286 -9.56 -24.36 -3.59
C ASP A 286 -9.59 -25.86 -3.28
N SER A 287 -10.52 -26.60 -3.90
CA SER A 287 -10.66 -28.04 -3.64
C SER A 287 -10.70 -28.85 -4.92
N ILE A 288 -10.13 -30.06 -4.83
CA ILE A 288 -10.08 -31.02 -5.93
C ILE A 288 -10.67 -32.32 -5.41
N THR A 289 -11.70 -32.81 -6.09
CA THR A 289 -12.29 -34.13 -5.82
C THR A 289 -11.97 -35.05 -6.99
N THR A 290 -11.38 -36.20 -6.72
CA THR A 290 -11.00 -37.17 -7.75
C THR A 290 -11.44 -38.59 -7.39
N THR A 291 -11.71 -39.42 -8.40
CA THR A 291 -11.77 -40.88 -8.19
C THR A 291 -10.38 -41.41 -7.78
N GLN A 292 -10.37 -42.48 -6.98
CA GLN A 292 -9.16 -43.14 -6.50
C GLN A 292 -8.18 -43.47 -7.65
N GLY A 293 -6.92 -43.05 -7.53
CA GLY A 293 -5.87 -43.29 -8.53
C GLY A 293 -5.63 -42.13 -9.50
N ILE A 294 -6.37 -41.03 -9.39
CA ILE A 294 -6.18 -39.80 -10.17
C ILE A 294 -5.54 -38.72 -9.28
N SER A 295 -4.48 -38.09 -9.77
CA SER A 295 -3.84 -36.95 -9.11
C SER A 295 -3.93 -35.71 -9.99
N VAL A 296 -4.31 -34.59 -9.37
CA VAL A 296 -4.40 -33.28 -10.02
C VAL A 296 -3.49 -32.31 -9.27
N LYS A 297 -2.75 -31.50 -10.03
CA LYS A 297 -1.97 -30.37 -9.52
C LYS A 297 -2.43 -29.10 -10.20
N ILE A 298 -2.49 -28.02 -9.44
CA ILE A 298 -2.90 -26.69 -9.90
C ILE A 298 -1.83 -25.69 -9.48
N GLY A 299 -1.42 -24.85 -10.42
CA GLY A 299 -0.72 -23.59 -10.20
C GLY A 299 -1.63 -22.43 -10.63
N LYS A 300 -1.33 -21.25 -10.13
CA LYS A 300 -2.15 -20.06 -10.32
C LYS A 300 -1.23 -18.87 -10.58
N ASP A 301 -1.43 -18.23 -11.71
CA ASP A 301 -0.87 -16.93 -12.05
C ASP A 301 -2.02 -15.93 -12.19
N GLU A 302 -1.81 -14.69 -11.78
CA GLU A 302 -2.88 -13.71 -11.67
C GLU A 302 -2.43 -12.41 -12.31
N ASP A 303 -3.29 -11.84 -13.15
CA ASP A 303 -3.09 -10.52 -13.72
C ASP A 303 -4.36 -9.69 -13.53
N VAL A 304 -4.19 -8.43 -13.14
CA VAL A 304 -5.30 -7.52 -12.89
C VAL A 304 -5.13 -6.30 -13.76
N ILE A 305 -6.04 -6.16 -14.72
CA ILE A 305 -6.08 -5.06 -15.69
C ILE A 305 -7.08 -4.02 -15.20
N VAL A 306 -6.59 -2.83 -14.87
CA VAL A 306 -7.43 -1.70 -14.45
C VAL A 306 -7.95 -0.97 -15.67
N ASN A 307 -9.28 -0.86 -15.83
CA ASN A 307 -9.87 -0.11 -16.94
C ASN A 307 -10.05 1.36 -16.60
N ASP A 308 -10.54 1.65 -15.39
CA ASP A 308 -10.85 3.00 -14.93
C ASP A 308 -10.80 3.10 -13.41
N PHE A 309 -10.51 4.29 -12.90
CA PHE A 309 -10.57 4.62 -11.47
C PHE A 309 -11.16 6.01 -11.26
N SER A 310 -11.86 6.19 -10.13
CA SER A 310 -12.23 7.51 -9.63
C SER A 310 -11.64 7.73 -8.25
N ASN A 311 -11.12 8.94 -8.02
CA ASN A 311 -10.61 9.34 -6.71
C ASN A 311 -11.72 9.88 -5.82
N PHE A 312 -11.51 9.84 -4.51
CA PHE A 312 -12.42 10.46 -3.56
C PHE A 312 -12.51 11.98 -3.77
N GLN A 313 -13.70 12.53 -3.50
CA GLN A 313 -13.89 13.96 -3.30
C GLN A 313 -13.21 14.41 -2.01
N ARG A 314 -13.19 15.72 -1.73
CA ARG A 314 -12.62 16.24 -0.50
C ARG A 314 -13.46 15.83 0.73
N TYR A 315 -12.97 14.94 1.60
CA TYR A 315 -13.68 14.48 2.83
C TYR A 315 -13.14 15.15 4.09
N THR A 316 -11.81 15.34 4.15
CA THR A 316 -11.16 15.96 5.30
C THR A 316 -10.74 17.40 5.02
N GLY A 317 -10.65 18.23 6.05
CA GLY A 317 -9.81 19.42 6.04
C GLY A 317 -8.59 19.14 6.91
N LEU A 318 -7.39 19.39 6.39
CA LEU A 318 -6.15 19.26 7.16
C LEU A 318 -5.53 20.65 7.32
N ASP A 319 -5.28 21.04 8.56
CA ASP A 319 -4.50 22.23 8.90
C ASP A 319 -3.35 21.83 9.82
N VAL A 320 -2.13 22.06 9.35
CA VAL A 320 -0.90 21.58 9.98
C VAL A 320 -0.21 22.75 10.65
N LEU A 321 -0.02 22.63 11.96
CA LEU A 321 0.80 23.56 12.74
C LEU A 321 2.11 22.85 13.09
N PHE A 322 3.02 22.82 12.12
CA PHE A 322 4.37 22.28 12.28
C PHE A 322 5.37 23.42 12.53
N PRO A 323 6.33 23.29 13.47
CA PRO A 323 7.34 24.32 13.69
C PRO A 323 8.18 24.60 12.45
N GLU A 324 8.35 25.87 12.08
CA GLU A 324 9.23 26.24 10.96
C GLU A 324 10.72 26.06 11.30
N ASN A 325 11.06 26.17 12.58
CA ASN A 325 12.43 26.23 13.09
C ASN A 325 12.56 25.40 14.38
N LEU A 326 13.58 24.53 14.44
CA LEU A 326 13.92 23.68 15.58
C LEU A 326 15.42 23.76 15.88
N LYS A 327 15.83 23.51 17.13
CA LYS A 327 17.24 23.29 17.49
C LYS A 327 17.59 21.80 17.35
N SER A 328 18.87 21.51 17.10
CA SER A 328 19.42 20.16 17.15
C SER A 328 19.04 19.48 18.47
N ARG A 329 18.55 18.24 18.39
CA ARG A 329 18.06 17.45 19.55
C ARG A 329 16.91 18.10 20.34
N GLN A 330 16.22 19.09 19.78
CA GLN A 330 15.06 19.68 20.44
C GLN A 330 13.88 18.69 20.45
N ASN A 331 13.35 18.41 21.63
CA ASN A 331 12.02 17.83 21.78
C ASN A 331 10.96 18.92 21.48
N PHE A 332 9.97 18.60 20.66
CA PHE A 332 8.91 19.53 20.28
C PHE A 332 7.57 18.82 20.07
N ASP A 333 6.51 19.57 20.29
CA ASP A 333 5.16 19.16 19.94
C ASP A 333 4.74 19.84 18.64
N PHE A 334 3.94 19.13 17.85
CA PHE A 334 3.22 19.70 16.72
C PHE A 334 1.80 19.15 16.71
N ASN A 335 0.90 19.90 16.08
CA ASN A 335 -0.51 19.52 16.04
C ASN A 335 -1.08 19.62 14.62
N LEU A 336 -2.01 18.70 14.37
CA LEU A 336 -2.80 18.63 13.15
C LEU A 336 -4.26 18.84 13.52
N GLU A 337 -4.89 19.85 12.94
CA GLU A 337 -6.35 19.93 12.94
C GLU A 337 -6.89 19.12 11.76
N VAL A 338 -7.73 18.14 12.07
CA VAL A 338 -8.49 17.34 11.10
C VAL A 338 -9.96 17.70 11.23
N ALA A 339 -10.56 18.14 10.12
CA ALA A 339 -11.98 18.45 10.03
C ALA A 339 -12.71 17.41 9.18
N ASN A 340 -13.86 16.93 9.63
CA ASN A 340 -14.81 16.20 8.79
C ASN A 340 -15.65 17.20 8.00
N LEU A 341 -15.56 17.16 6.67
CA LEU A 341 -16.31 18.05 5.78
C LEU A 341 -17.62 17.43 5.28
N THR A 342 -17.99 16.25 5.77
CA THR A 342 -19.16 15.50 5.35
C THR A 342 -20.25 15.46 6.41
N GLN A 343 -21.44 15.04 5.97
CA GLN A 343 -22.61 14.84 6.83
C GLN A 343 -22.62 13.48 7.54
N GLY A 344 -21.68 12.58 7.19
CA GLY A 344 -21.57 11.25 7.75
C GLY A 344 -20.44 11.17 8.77
N LYS A 345 -20.56 10.22 9.70
CA LYS A 345 -19.43 9.81 10.55
C LYS A 345 -18.48 8.94 9.74
N PHE A 346 -17.17 9.13 9.90
CA PHE A 346 -16.18 8.21 9.33
C PHE A 346 -14.91 8.11 10.18
N ILE A 347 -14.07 7.14 9.87
CA ILE A 347 -12.77 6.95 10.52
C ILE A 347 -11.69 7.39 9.51
N ALA A 348 -10.94 8.43 9.86
CA ALA A 348 -9.87 8.98 9.04
C ALA A 348 -8.53 8.39 9.49
N PRO A 349 -7.85 7.60 8.67
CA PRO A 349 -6.45 7.28 8.85
C PRO A 349 -5.60 8.53 8.57
N ILE A 350 -4.67 8.78 9.48
CA ILE A 350 -3.75 9.90 9.47
C ILE A 350 -2.34 9.34 9.64
N GLU A 351 -1.45 9.66 8.72
CA GLU A 351 -0.06 9.20 8.68
C GLU A 351 0.88 10.41 8.67
N MET A 352 1.74 10.50 9.67
CA MET A 352 2.81 11.49 9.79
C MET A 352 4.11 10.88 9.25
N ARG A 353 4.72 11.56 8.28
CA ARG A 353 6.02 11.19 7.73
C ARG A 353 7.03 12.29 8.01
N LEU A 354 7.86 12.06 9.01
CA LEU A 354 9.07 12.85 9.24
C LEU A 354 10.26 12.13 8.61
N HIS A 355 11.34 12.88 8.33
CA HIS A 355 12.61 12.28 7.94
C HIS A 355 13.06 11.25 8.99
N GLU A 356 13.68 10.14 8.57
CA GLU A 356 14.08 9.01 9.43
C GLU A 356 14.99 9.34 10.63
N LEU A 357 15.55 10.55 10.66
CA LEU A 357 16.42 11.01 11.72
C LEU A 357 15.64 11.68 12.87
N PHE A 358 14.36 12.00 12.65
CA PHE A 358 13.45 12.36 13.71
C PHE A 358 13.04 11.12 14.48
N VAL A 359 12.94 11.24 15.79
CA VAL A 359 12.37 10.21 16.66
C VAL A 359 11.01 10.70 17.11
N TYR A 360 9.96 9.93 16.87
CA TYR A 360 8.60 10.34 17.20
C TYR A 360 7.75 9.11 17.53
N GLU A 361 6.63 9.36 18.19
CA GLU A 361 5.63 8.32 18.46
C GLU A 361 4.98 7.78 17.17
N SER A 362 4.07 6.80 17.29
CA SER A 362 3.46 6.12 16.15
C SER A 362 3.10 7.09 15.01
N PRO A 363 3.65 6.87 13.79
CA PRO A 363 3.41 7.76 12.66
C PRO A 363 1.95 7.72 12.23
N GLU A 364 1.27 6.61 12.46
CA GLU A 364 -0.06 6.34 11.94
C GLU A 364 -1.09 6.22 13.06
N ARG A 365 -2.29 6.77 12.80
CA ARG A 365 -3.45 6.74 13.71
C ARG A 365 -4.76 6.69 12.92
N LEU A 366 -5.76 6.05 13.50
CA LEU A 366 -7.15 6.09 13.06
C LEU A 366 -7.95 7.08 13.91
N VAL A 367 -8.64 8.00 13.26
CA VAL A 367 -9.34 9.09 13.93
C VAL A 367 -10.82 9.02 13.60
N LEU A 368 -11.63 8.60 14.58
CA LEU A 368 -13.09 8.69 14.44
C LEU A 368 -13.52 10.16 14.39
N LEU A 369 -14.21 10.58 13.34
CA LEU A 369 -14.73 11.94 13.19
C LEU A 369 -16.25 11.90 13.05
N ASN A 370 -16.95 12.58 13.95
CA ASN A 370 -18.38 12.84 13.83
C ASN A 370 -18.67 13.85 12.69
N PRO A 371 -19.91 13.91 12.17
CA PRO A 371 -20.29 14.88 11.16
C PRO A 371 -19.89 16.30 11.55
N GLU A 372 -19.23 17.02 10.63
CA GLU A 372 -18.78 18.41 10.80
C GLU A 372 -17.80 18.65 11.98
N GLU A 373 -17.28 17.59 12.61
CA GLU A 373 -16.36 17.70 13.75
C GLU A 373 -14.97 18.19 13.31
N ARG A 374 -14.33 18.98 14.19
CA ARG A 374 -12.89 19.29 14.12
C ARG A 374 -12.20 18.68 15.32
N LYS A 375 -11.15 17.91 15.08
CA LYS A 375 -10.28 17.35 16.12
C LYS A 375 -8.86 17.86 15.93
N THR A 376 -8.23 18.21 17.04
CA THR A 376 -6.79 18.48 17.07
C THR A 376 -6.08 17.25 17.58
N LEU A 377 -5.16 16.75 16.76
CA LEU A 377 -4.27 15.64 17.08
C LEU A 377 -2.91 16.22 17.43
N TYR A 378 -2.25 15.62 18.40
CA TYR A 378 -0.96 16.07 18.91
C TYR A 378 0.07 14.98 18.70
N TRP A 379 1.27 15.37 18.30
CA TRP A 379 2.45 14.52 18.24
C TRP A 379 3.61 15.15 18.97
N ASN A 380 4.41 14.30 19.61
CA ASN A 380 5.71 14.65 20.16
C ASN A 380 6.82 14.02 19.33
N ALA A 381 7.86 14.80 19.05
CA ALA A 381 9.02 14.38 18.28
C ALA A 381 10.30 15.02 18.80
N ASP A 382 11.42 14.34 18.56
CA ASP A 382 12.78 14.85 18.76
C ASP A 382 13.40 15.19 17.40
N ALA A 383 13.91 16.41 17.28
CA ALA A 383 14.69 16.84 16.14
C ALA A 383 16.04 16.08 16.08
N PRO A 384 16.57 15.83 14.88
CA PRO A 384 17.83 15.10 14.73
C PRO A 384 19.03 15.85 15.32
N ASP A 385 20.10 15.11 15.57
CA ASP A 385 21.41 15.69 15.82
C ASP A 385 22.03 16.16 14.50
N THR A 386 22.26 17.47 14.40
CA THR A 386 22.80 18.09 13.20
C THR A 386 24.33 18.20 13.18
N ALA A 387 25.03 17.72 14.22
CA ALA A 387 26.50 17.75 14.31
C ALA A 387 27.12 19.13 14.00
N GLY A 388 26.49 20.21 14.48
CA GLY A 388 26.95 21.58 14.28
C GLY A 388 26.63 22.21 12.92
N LEU A 389 25.78 21.57 12.12
CA LEU A 389 25.32 22.09 10.82
C LEU A 389 23.83 22.47 10.86
N ASN A 390 23.40 23.25 9.87
CA ASN A 390 21.98 23.58 9.68
C ASN A 390 21.42 22.73 8.54
N TYR A 391 20.28 22.10 8.76
CA TYR A 391 19.59 21.27 7.77
C TYR A 391 18.15 21.74 7.57
N ILE A 392 17.62 21.45 6.39
CA ILE A 392 16.19 21.57 6.08
C ILE A 392 15.68 20.16 5.85
N TYR A 393 14.66 19.76 6.61
CA TYR A 393 14.01 18.46 6.48
C TYR A 393 12.60 18.66 5.93
N GLY A 394 12.21 17.82 4.97
CA GLY A 394 10.83 17.72 4.53
C GLY A 394 10.00 16.91 5.51
N TYR A 395 8.71 17.22 5.60
CA TYR A 395 7.71 16.38 6.23
C TYR A 395 6.50 16.25 5.30
N ALA A 396 5.78 15.13 5.42
CA ALA A 396 4.50 14.92 4.77
C ALA A 396 3.47 14.43 5.79
N ILE A 397 2.25 14.91 5.66
CA ILE A 397 1.10 14.51 6.46
C ILE A 397 0.04 14.02 5.50
N ARG A 398 -0.20 12.72 5.55
CA ARG A 398 -1.20 12.08 4.72
C ARG A 398 -2.46 11.85 5.54
N GLY A 399 -3.56 12.45 5.11
CA GLY A 399 -4.89 12.16 5.64
C GLY A 399 -5.66 11.20 4.74
N PHE A 400 -6.98 11.16 4.94
CA PHE A 400 -7.88 10.27 4.20
C PHE A 400 -7.82 10.50 2.68
N ASP A 401 -7.92 11.75 2.24
CA ASP A 401 -8.05 12.15 0.82
C ASP A 401 -7.05 13.25 0.40
N GLN A 402 -6.15 13.65 1.29
CA GLN A 402 -5.23 14.76 1.10
C GLN A 402 -3.85 14.43 1.65
N GLU A 403 -2.85 15.06 1.06
CA GLU A 403 -1.50 15.09 1.58
C GLU A 403 -1.07 16.55 1.73
N VAL A 404 -0.49 16.88 2.88
CA VAL A 404 0.09 18.19 3.18
C VAL A 404 1.58 17.99 3.36
N GLU A 405 2.37 18.66 2.54
CA GLU A 405 3.83 18.64 2.62
C GLU A 405 4.37 19.98 3.12
N GLY A 406 5.49 19.94 3.82
CA GLY A 406 6.18 21.14 4.27
C GLY A 406 7.65 20.89 4.58
N ASN A 407 8.32 21.93 5.08
CA ASN A 407 9.72 21.86 5.46
C ASN A 407 9.94 22.47 6.84
N VAL A 408 10.91 21.95 7.58
CA VAL A 408 11.39 22.48 8.85
C VAL A 408 12.90 22.70 8.80
N SER A 409 13.36 23.84 9.32
CA SER A 409 14.79 24.11 9.50
C SER A 409 15.25 23.64 10.88
N VAL A 410 16.27 22.79 10.94
CA VAL A 410 16.90 22.38 12.21
C VAL A 410 18.29 23.01 12.29
N TYR A 411 18.47 23.85 13.31
CA TYR A 411 19.69 24.63 13.52
C TYR A 411 20.62 23.96 14.53
N ALA A 412 21.91 24.13 14.35
CA ALA A 412 22.89 23.83 15.39
C ALA A 412 22.54 24.54 16.71
N ALA A 413 22.86 23.92 17.85
CA ALA A 413 22.56 24.52 19.15
C ALA A 413 23.35 25.83 19.35
N GLU A 414 22.80 26.79 20.11
CA GLU A 414 23.49 28.06 20.39
C GLU A 414 24.85 27.80 21.04
N GLY A 415 25.93 28.25 20.39
CA GLY A 415 27.31 27.95 20.75
C GLY A 415 28.05 27.10 19.71
N GLU A 416 27.34 26.46 18.79
CA GLU A 416 27.88 25.76 17.63
C GLU A 416 27.74 26.61 16.35
N VAL A 417 28.38 27.78 16.32
CA VAL A 417 28.64 28.43 15.02
C VAL A 417 29.87 27.76 14.45
N SER A 418 29.63 26.75 13.62
CA SER A 418 30.67 26.20 12.77
C SER A 418 31.04 27.22 11.70
N ASP A 419 32.34 27.43 11.46
CA ASP A 419 32.87 28.18 10.31
C ASP A 419 32.50 27.53 8.95
N ALA A 420 31.70 26.45 8.94
CA ALA A 420 31.34 25.64 7.79
C ALA A 420 30.36 26.32 6.80
N ALA A 421 30.12 25.62 5.69
CA ALA A 421 29.12 26.00 4.70
C ALA A 421 27.70 26.01 5.28
N ASN A 422 26.90 26.98 4.87
CA ASN A 422 25.50 27.14 5.29
C ASN A 422 24.64 27.34 4.04
N ILE A 423 24.41 26.25 3.32
CA ILE A 423 23.69 26.22 2.05
C ILE A 423 22.19 26.13 2.31
N LYS A 424 21.42 27.06 1.74
CA LYS A 424 19.96 27.12 1.80
C LYS A 424 19.36 27.01 0.41
N LEU A 425 18.23 26.32 0.28
CA LEU A 425 17.39 26.42 -0.92
C LEU A 425 16.66 27.77 -0.91
N VAL A 426 16.81 28.53 -1.99
CA VAL A 426 16.17 29.84 -2.18
C VAL A 426 14.89 29.70 -2.99
N ALA A 427 14.94 28.95 -4.09
CA ALA A 427 13.78 28.75 -4.96
C ALA A 427 13.98 27.54 -5.88
N ILE A 428 12.86 26.99 -6.34
CA ILE A 428 12.81 26.03 -7.45
C ILE A 428 11.85 26.58 -8.49
N VAL A 429 12.30 26.69 -9.74
CA VAL A 429 11.56 27.32 -10.83
C VAL A 429 11.45 26.32 -11.99
N PRO A 430 10.30 25.65 -12.14
CA PRO A 430 10.02 24.83 -13.31
C PRO A 430 9.62 25.70 -14.51
N GLU A 431 10.14 25.38 -15.68
CA GLU A 431 9.84 26.02 -16.96
C GLU A 431 9.59 24.95 -18.03
N ILE A 432 8.48 25.05 -18.74
CA ILE A 432 8.15 24.15 -19.86
C ILE A 432 8.19 24.96 -21.16
N SER A 433 9.00 24.51 -22.11
CA SER A 433 9.09 25.12 -23.44
C SER A 433 9.51 24.07 -24.47
N GLY A 434 8.80 24.03 -25.60
CA GLY A 434 9.14 23.15 -26.73
C GLY A 434 9.19 21.65 -26.40
N GLY A 435 8.31 21.14 -25.53
CA GLY A 435 8.28 19.72 -25.13
C GLY A 435 9.35 19.32 -24.09
N LYS A 436 10.08 20.31 -23.55
CA LYS A 436 11.13 20.11 -22.56
C LYS A 436 10.73 20.70 -21.22
N LEU A 437 10.88 19.91 -20.14
CA LEU A 437 10.79 20.42 -18.77
C LEU A 437 12.19 20.83 -18.28
N THR A 438 12.32 22.07 -17.83
CA THR A 438 13.55 22.58 -17.20
C THR A 438 13.26 22.95 -15.76
N ILE A 439 14.07 22.47 -14.83
CA ILE A 439 13.97 22.78 -13.40
C ILE A 439 15.21 23.57 -13.00
N LYS A 440 15.00 24.81 -12.56
CA LYS A 440 16.06 25.64 -12.00
C LYS A 440 16.01 25.56 -10.48
N ILE A 441 17.12 25.24 -9.84
CA ILE A 441 17.26 25.18 -8.38
C ILE A 441 18.22 26.29 -7.95
N ILE A 442 17.77 27.21 -7.12
CA ILE A 442 18.57 28.33 -6.62
C ILE A 442 18.99 28.02 -5.19
N LEU A 443 20.28 27.93 -4.95
CA LEU A 443 20.88 27.68 -3.64
C LEU A 443 21.69 28.88 -3.18
N LYS A 444 21.69 29.20 -1.89
CA LYS A 444 22.51 30.25 -1.29
C LYS A 444 23.34 29.70 -0.15
N ASN A 445 24.66 29.75 -0.27
CA ASN A 445 25.57 29.51 0.83
C ASN A 445 25.82 30.81 1.58
N SER A 446 25.31 30.91 2.80
CA SER A 446 25.55 32.06 3.70
C SER A 446 26.68 31.79 4.71
N GLY A 447 27.39 30.67 4.56
CA GLY A 447 28.48 30.24 5.43
C GLY A 447 29.84 30.77 4.94
N MET A 448 30.84 30.65 5.81
CA MET A 448 32.20 31.14 5.55
C MET A 448 33.10 30.13 4.80
N GLN A 449 32.64 28.90 4.62
CA GLN A 449 33.31 27.86 3.83
C GLN A 449 32.44 27.40 2.64
N ASP A 450 33.11 26.88 1.61
CA ASP A 450 32.45 26.20 0.50
C ASP A 450 31.75 24.93 1.00
N GLY A 451 30.60 24.61 0.44
CA GLY A 451 29.87 23.37 0.75
C GLY A 451 29.47 22.63 -0.50
N ILE A 452 29.00 21.39 -0.33
CA ILE A 452 28.47 20.57 -1.40
C ILE A 452 26.99 20.34 -1.12
N ALA A 453 26.14 20.62 -2.12
CA ALA A 453 24.72 20.31 -2.10
C ALA A 453 24.47 19.03 -2.91
N GLY A 454 23.84 18.03 -2.30
CA GLY A 454 23.24 16.92 -3.02
C GLY A 454 21.94 17.37 -3.66
N ILE A 455 21.75 17.05 -4.93
CA ILE A 455 20.56 17.40 -5.71
C ILE A 455 19.97 16.10 -6.23
N ASN A 456 18.72 15.82 -5.86
CA ASN A 456 17.95 14.71 -6.39
C ASN A 456 16.64 15.27 -6.96
N ILE A 457 16.36 14.93 -8.21
CA ILE A 457 15.13 15.32 -8.91
C ILE A 457 14.49 14.02 -9.41
N SER A 458 13.25 13.76 -8.99
CA SER A 458 12.51 12.55 -9.39
C SER A 458 11.06 12.89 -9.74
N GLY A 459 10.51 12.19 -10.74
CA GLY A 459 9.11 12.31 -11.15
C GLY A 459 8.75 11.30 -12.25
N VAL A 460 7.50 11.29 -12.71
CA VAL A 460 7.06 10.39 -13.79
C VAL A 460 7.89 10.66 -15.05
N GLY A 461 8.72 9.69 -15.45
CA GLY A 461 9.59 9.75 -16.62
C GLY A 461 10.88 10.56 -16.47
N ILE A 462 11.21 11.07 -15.27
CA ILE A 462 12.42 11.88 -15.04
C ILE A 462 13.14 11.47 -13.74
N SER A 463 14.47 11.41 -13.80
CA SER A 463 15.34 11.16 -12.65
C SER A 463 16.70 11.84 -12.88
N GLU A 464 17.22 12.54 -11.89
CA GLU A 464 18.53 13.18 -11.92
C GLU A 464 19.16 13.21 -10.53
N ASN A 465 20.47 12.98 -10.46
CA ASN A 465 21.24 12.99 -9.23
C ASN A 465 22.57 13.73 -9.46
N ALA A 466 22.81 14.79 -8.70
CA ALA A 466 24.03 15.59 -8.82
C ALA A 466 24.57 16.01 -7.45
N ALA A 467 25.88 16.29 -7.39
CA ALA A 467 26.52 16.89 -6.24
C ALA A 467 27.19 18.19 -6.68
N GLU A 468 26.77 19.30 -6.09
CA GLU A 468 27.10 20.64 -6.57
C GLU A 468 27.82 21.43 -5.51
N GLN A 469 29.07 21.84 -5.81
CA GLN A 469 29.80 22.75 -4.94
C GLN A 469 29.14 24.14 -4.99
N ILE A 470 28.82 24.67 -3.81
CA ILE A 470 28.26 25.99 -3.59
C ILE A 470 29.28 26.82 -2.78
N PRO A 471 30.00 27.74 -3.44
CA PRO A 471 31.03 28.53 -2.79
C PRO A 471 30.48 29.37 -1.62
N SER A 472 31.31 29.60 -0.62
CA SER A 472 30.99 30.46 0.54
C SER A 472 30.42 31.82 0.11
N SER A 473 29.45 32.33 0.86
CA SER A 473 28.83 33.65 0.62
C SER A 473 28.28 33.88 -0.80
N THR A 474 27.92 32.82 -1.53
CA THR A 474 27.37 32.93 -2.90
C THR A 474 25.94 32.42 -3.02
N GLN A 475 25.30 32.79 -4.13
CA GLN A 475 24.08 32.17 -4.62
C GLN A 475 24.39 31.50 -5.96
N LYS A 476 24.00 30.23 -6.13
CA LYS A 476 24.18 29.43 -7.34
C LYS A 476 22.83 28.97 -7.87
N THR A 477 22.60 29.15 -9.16
CA THR A 477 21.44 28.59 -9.86
C THR A 477 21.90 27.39 -10.68
N LEU A 478 21.30 26.24 -10.40
CA LEU A 478 21.49 24.99 -11.11
C LEU A 478 20.32 24.80 -12.08
N SER A 479 20.55 24.21 -13.25
CA SER A 479 19.51 24.04 -14.28
C SER A 479 19.56 22.62 -14.84
N TYR A 480 18.48 21.87 -14.63
CA TYR A 480 18.31 20.49 -15.10
C TYR A 480 17.19 20.44 -16.14
N SER A 481 17.35 19.61 -17.17
CA SER A 481 16.62 19.79 -18.42
C SER A 481 16.29 18.41 -19.02
N PHE A 482 15.00 18.07 -19.08
CA PHE A 482 14.50 16.74 -19.45
C PHE A 482 13.75 16.82 -20.79
N ALA A 483 14.22 16.09 -21.80
CA ALA A 483 13.60 16.03 -23.13
C ALA A 483 12.44 15.00 -23.17
N ASP A 484 11.54 15.17 -24.14
CA ASP A 484 10.41 14.25 -24.41
C ASP A 484 9.45 14.04 -23.22
N TRP A 485 9.32 15.06 -22.36
CA TRP A 485 8.40 15.01 -21.23
C TRP A 485 6.95 15.23 -21.70
N ASN A 486 6.26 14.14 -22.03
CA ASN A 486 4.83 14.13 -22.37
C ASN A 486 3.99 13.88 -21.11
N TYR A 487 3.36 14.94 -20.59
CA TYR A 487 2.32 14.80 -19.58
C TYR A 487 0.96 14.59 -20.27
N GLY A 488 0.55 13.33 -20.42
CA GLY A 488 -0.79 12.94 -20.89
C GLY A 488 -0.79 11.88 -22.00
N GLY A 489 -1.59 10.84 -21.78
CA GLY A 489 -2.33 10.00 -22.74
C GLY A 489 -1.74 9.72 -24.12
N GLY A 490 -1.65 8.43 -24.46
CA GLY A 490 -1.52 8.03 -25.85
C GLY A 490 -2.63 8.62 -26.72
N GLU A 491 -2.22 9.24 -27.83
CA GLU A 491 -3.05 9.34 -29.03
C GLU A 491 -2.28 8.64 -30.16
N GLY A 492 -2.94 7.65 -30.76
CA GLY A 492 -2.43 6.96 -31.92
C GLY A 492 -2.31 7.91 -33.12
N ASN A 493 -1.29 7.66 -33.94
CA ASN A 493 -1.36 7.95 -35.36
C ASN A 493 -0.87 6.73 -36.13
N ALA A 494 -1.83 5.93 -36.59
CA ALA A 494 -1.64 5.07 -37.74
C ALA A 494 -1.77 5.94 -39.00
N ALA A 495 -0.70 6.04 -39.80
CA ALA A 495 -0.74 6.09 -41.27
C ALA A 495 0.67 6.29 -41.85
N GLY A 496 1.09 5.41 -42.77
CA GLY A 496 2.19 5.70 -43.69
C GLY A 496 2.98 4.49 -44.17
N VAL A 497 2.40 3.68 -45.05
CA VAL A 497 3.12 2.68 -45.86
C VAL A 497 4.16 3.38 -46.74
N GLY A 498 5.39 2.86 -46.77
CA GLY A 498 6.44 3.27 -47.72
C GLY A 498 7.63 2.30 -47.71
N ASN A 499 7.74 1.50 -48.76
CA ASN A 499 8.77 0.49 -49.01
C ASN A 499 10.21 1.04 -49.00
N GLY A 500 11.18 0.21 -48.59
CA GLY A 500 12.60 0.41 -48.87
C GLY A 500 13.51 -0.59 -48.15
N GLU A 501 13.98 -1.59 -48.89
CA GLU A 501 15.01 -2.57 -48.50
C GLU A 501 16.35 -1.91 -48.08
N GLY A 502 17.08 -2.51 -47.13
CA GLY A 502 18.48 -2.18 -46.88
C GLY A 502 19.02 -2.63 -45.52
N ALA A 503 19.92 -3.61 -45.53
CA ALA A 503 20.45 -4.37 -44.40
C ALA A 503 21.26 -3.60 -43.33
N GLY A 504 21.22 -4.12 -42.09
CA GLY A 504 22.15 -3.79 -41.01
C GLY A 504 21.64 -4.28 -39.64
N GLY A 505 22.02 -5.49 -39.22
CA GLY A 505 21.53 -6.14 -38.00
C GLY A 505 21.87 -5.40 -36.71
N ILE A 506 20.87 -5.27 -35.83
CA ILE A 506 21.00 -4.82 -34.44
C ILE A 506 21.36 -6.05 -33.59
N PRO A 507 22.44 -6.03 -32.77
CA PRO A 507 22.77 -7.14 -31.89
C PRO A 507 21.82 -7.21 -30.68
N ALA A 508 21.71 -8.44 -30.16
CA ALA A 508 20.78 -8.93 -29.15
C ALA A 508 20.64 -8.07 -27.88
N VAL A 509 19.40 -8.03 -27.37
CA VAL A 509 19.03 -7.60 -26.03
C VAL A 509 19.66 -8.58 -25.01
N LEU A 510 20.52 -8.07 -24.13
CA LEU A 510 21.14 -8.83 -23.03
C LEU A 510 20.08 -9.14 -21.96
N GLY A 511 20.12 -10.36 -21.41
CA GLY A 511 19.17 -10.83 -20.40
C GLY A 511 19.49 -10.38 -18.97
N ASN A 512 18.49 -10.41 -18.09
CA ASN A 512 18.50 -9.91 -16.70
C ASN A 512 19.65 -10.41 -15.80
N ALA A 513 20.37 -11.48 -16.16
CA ALA A 513 21.53 -11.95 -15.42
C ALA A 513 22.77 -11.04 -15.61
N ASP A 514 22.92 -10.38 -16.76
CA ASP A 514 24.04 -9.47 -17.04
C ASP A 514 23.86 -8.09 -16.37
N LEU A 515 22.61 -7.68 -16.12
CA LEU A 515 22.28 -6.45 -15.40
C LEU A 515 22.70 -6.54 -13.91
N MET A 516 22.53 -7.72 -13.29
CA MET A 516 22.95 -7.98 -11.92
C MET A 516 24.47 -7.92 -11.75
N LEU A 517 25.24 -8.37 -12.75
CA LEU A 517 26.70 -8.36 -12.71
C LEU A 517 27.27 -6.92 -12.86
N ILE A 518 26.62 -6.07 -13.65
CA ILE A 518 27.01 -4.65 -13.82
C ILE A 518 26.71 -3.84 -12.54
N VAL A 519 25.56 -4.09 -11.90
CA VAL A 519 25.19 -3.43 -10.63
C VAL A 519 26.13 -3.87 -9.49
N ALA A 520 26.51 -5.15 -9.43
CA ALA A 520 27.47 -5.64 -8.43
C ALA A 520 28.87 -5.00 -8.59
N ILE A 521 29.33 -4.78 -9.83
CA ILE A 521 30.62 -4.12 -10.12
C ILE A 521 30.58 -2.63 -9.74
N ALA A 522 29.44 -1.94 -9.93
CA ALA A 522 29.26 -0.54 -9.54
C ALA A 522 29.24 -0.36 -8.02
N VAL A 523 28.58 -1.25 -7.27
CA VAL A 523 28.53 -1.21 -5.80
C VAL A 523 29.91 -1.47 -5.19
N LEU A 524 30.70 -2.39 -5.77
CA LEU A 524 32.08 -2.66 -5.33
C LEU A 524 33.03 -1.48 -5.60
N ALA A 525 32.83 -0.73 -6.69
CA ALA A 525 33.61 0.48 -6.99
C ALA A 525 33.34 1.62 -5.98
N VAL A 526 32.08 1.78 -5.55
CA VAL A 526 31.69 2.78 -4.54
C VAL A 526 32.24 2.43 -3.16
N ILE A 527 32.24 1.16 -2.77
CA ILE A 527 32.84 0.69 -1.51
C ILE A 527 34.37 0.87 -1.52
N ALA A 528 35.04 0.62 -2.65
CA ALA A 528 36.49 0.83 -2.79
C ALA A 528 36.89 2.32 -2.68
N ILE A 529 36.07 3.24 -3.22
CA ILE A 529 36.28 4.69 -3.10
C ILE A 529 36.04 5.15 -1.65
N ALA A 530 35.02 4.64 -0.97
CA ALA A 530 34.76 4.95 0.44
C ALA A 530 35.89 4.47 1.38
N LEU A 531 36.45 3.27 1.13
CA LEU A 531 37.60 2.73 1.86
C LEU A 531 38.90 3.51 1.58
N ALA A 532 39.12 3.99 0.35
CA ALA A 532 40.26 4.84 0.03
C ALA A 532 40.21 6.20 0.75
N ILE A 533 39.01 6.78 0.90
CA ILE A 533 38.79 8.04 1.64
C ILE A 533 39.01 7.84 3.15
N LEU A 534 38.62 6.68 3.71
CA LEU A 534 38.87 6.34 5.11
C LEU A 534 40.36 6.08 5.42
N LEU A 535 41.12 5.52 4.48
CA LEU A 535 42.57 5.29 4.62
C LEU A 535 43.40 6.59 4.47
N LEU A 536 42.92 7.57 3.71
CA LEU A 536 43.55 8.89 3.57
C LEU A 536 43.31 9.80 4.78
N ARG A 537 42.31 9.52 5.64
CA ARG A 537 42.05 10.24 6.90
C ARG A 537 42.87 9.77 8.10
N LYS A 538 43.70 8.73 7.95
CA LYS A 538 44.54 8.18 9.04
C LYS A 538 46.04 8.49 8.92
N ARG A 539 46.42 9.50 8.13
CA ARG A 539 47.77 10.09 8.14
C ARG A 539 47.74 11.54 8.55
#